data_AF-A0A0K0FK72-F1
#
_entry.id   AF-A0A0K0FK72-F1
#
_cell.length_a   1.000
_cell.length_b   1.000
_cell.length_c   1.000
_cell.angle_alpha   90.00
_cell.angle_beta   90.00
_cell.angle_gamma   90.00
#
_symmetry.space_group_name_H-M   'P 1'
#
loop_
_entity.id
_entity.type
_entity.pdbx_description
1 polymer ?
#
loop_
_entity_poly.entity_id
_entity_poly.type
_entity_poly.pdbx_seq_one_letter_code
_entity_poly.pdbx_strand_id
1 'polypeptide(L)'
;MKPTSKIQQSDNKASNKALVNKNLVIQDYKSRLKDNVKSINDNFVQILNASKINIQDDYFKNPCSKLCDHLAHRNEIATRAALMLRAADELLRLTHDMKEFLILRDFSFLANTVKQAEEKCDKETEQLLTQHDQRRLDNNNLICDIEKEISDHFHIKY
;
A
#
# COMPACT_ATOMS: atom_id res chain seq x y z
N MET A 1 0.92 -14.98 -40.40
CA MET A 1 -0.02 -14.55 -39.34
C MET A 1 0.77 -14.00 -38.17
N LYS A 2 0.60 -12.72 -37.81
CA LYS A 2 1.08 -12.14 -36.54
C LYS A 2 -0.11 -12.08 -35.58
N PRO A 3 0.05 -12.57 -34.34
CA PRO A 3 -0.48 -11.83 -33.21
C PRO A 3 0.32 -12.04 -31.92
N THR A 4 1.15 -11.08 -31.48
CA THR A 4 1.78 -11.11 -30.15
C THR A 4 1.93 -9.74 -29.47
N SER A 5 1.20 -8.70 -29.89
CA SER A 5 1.38 -7.35 -29.35
C SER A 5 0.26 -6.83 -28.42
N LYS A 6 -0.84 -7.56 -28.20
CA LYS A 6 -1.99 -7.06 -27.42
C LYS A 6 -1.98 -7.38 -25.92
N ILE A 7 -1.21 -8.38 -25.46
CA ILE A 7 -1.25 -8.83 -24.05
C ILE A 7 -0.34 -7.98 -23.14
N GLN A 8 0.76 -7.39 -23.67
CA GLN A 8 1.71 -6.62 -22.85
C GLN A 8 1.24 -5.19 -22.49
N GLN A 9 0.21 -4.65 -23.15
CA GLN A 9 -0.21 -3.25 -22.96
C GLN A 9 -1.25 -3.04 -21.85
N SER A 10 -2.05 -4.05 -21.50
CA SER A 10 -3.07 -3.94 -20.45
C SER A 10 -2.46 -3.90 -19.05
N ASP A 11 -1.47 -4.75 -18.78
CA ASP A 11 -0.88 -4.93 -17.46
C ASP A 11 -0.05 -3.71 -17.04
N ASN A 12 0.61 -3.07 -18.00
CA ASN A 12 1.35 -1.83 -17.79
C ASN A 12 0.42 -0.65 -17.47
N LYS A 13 -0.80 -0.58 -18.03
CA LYS A 13 -1.77 0.48 -17.68
C LYS A 13 -2.36 0.30 -16.29
N ALA A 14 -2.66 -0.93 -15.88
CA ALA A 14 -3.18 -1.23 -14.54
C ALA A 14 -2.13 -0.96 -13.44
N SER A 15 -0.87 -1.36 -13.68
CA SER A 15 0.25 -1.11 -12.78
C SER A 15 0.54 0.39 -12.61
N ASN A 16 0.54 1.17 -13.70
CA ASN A 16 0.70 2.63 -13.63
C ASN A 16 -0.47 3.33 -12.92
N LYS A 17 -1.72 2.89 -13.13
CA LYS A 17 -2.89 3.43 -12.43
C LYS A 17 -2.84 3.16 -10.93
N ALA A 18 -2.40 1.97 -10.52
CA ALA A 18 -2.20 1.63 -9.11
C ALA A 18 -1.08 2.45 -8.46
N LEU A 19 0.00 2.74 -9.19
CA LEU A 19 1.10 3.59 -8.73
C LEU A 19 0.69 5.07 -8.60
N VAL A 20 -0.10 5.58 -9.55
CA VAL A 20 -0.66 6.95 -9.47
C VAL A 20 -1.59 7.10 -8.27
N ASN A 21 -2.48 6.12 -8.04
CA ASN A 21 -3.34 6.11 -6.86
C ASN A 21 -2.52 6.05 -5.55
N LYS A 22 -1.43 5.28 -5.51
CA LYS A 22 -0.52 5.23 -4.36
C LYS A 22 0.10 6.60 -4.05
N ASN A 23 0.59 7.30 -5.06
CA ASN A 23 1.20 8.61 -4.87
C ASN A 23 0.18 9.65 -4.40
N LEU A 24 -1.05 9.57 -4.91
CA LEU A 24 -2.14 10.45 -4.49
C LEU A 24 -2.51 10.23 -3.02
N VAL A 25 -2.64 8.97 -2.58
CA VAL A 25 -2.91 8.63 -1.17
C VAL A 25 -1.78 9.10 -0.25
N ILE A 26 -0.52 8.91 -0.64
CA ILE A 26 0.63 9.38 0.15
C ILE A 26 0.64 10.92 0.23
N GLN A 27 0.30 11.60 -0.86
CA GLN A 27 0.23 13.05 -0.88
C GLN A 27 -0.89 13.58 0.03
N ASP A 28 -2.06 12.94 0.02
CA ASP A 28 -3.16 13.24 0.93
C ASP A 28 -2.75 13.08 2.39
N TYR A 29 -2.12 11.95 2.74
CA TYR A 29 -1.61 11.70 4.09
C TYR A 29 -0.60 12.75 4.55
N LYS A 30 0.30 13.19 3.66
CA LYS A 30 1.25 14.28 3.95
C LYS A 30 0.53 15.61 4.19
N SER A 31 -0.49 15.94 3.41
CA SER A 31 -1.28 17.16 3.61
C SER A 31 -1.99 17.11 4.96
N ARG A 32 -2.73 16.02 5.23
CA ARG A 32 -3.45 15.82 6.50
C ARG A 32 -2.51 15.92 7.71
N LEU A 33 -1.32 15.32 7.65
CA LEU A 33 -0.34 15.44 8.72
C LEU A 33 0.07 16.91 8.94
N LYS A 34 0.48 17.60 7.86
CA LYS A 34 0.94 18.98 7.92
C LYS A 34 -0.15 19.91 8.44
N ASP A 35 -1.36 19.78 7.93
CA ASP A 35 -2.48 20.67 8.23
C ASP A 35 -2.94 20.50 9.69
N ASN A 36 -3.02 19.25 10.18
CA ASN A 36 -3.41 18.99 11.56
C ASN A 36 -2.32 19.41 12.56
N VAL A 37 -1.03 19.15 12.29
CA VAL A 37 0.07 19.62 13.15
C VAL A 37 0.09 21.16 13.19
N LYS A 38 -0.09 21.81 12.04
CA LYS A 38 -0.18 23.27 11.97
C LYS A 38 -1.37 23.79 12.77
N SER A 39 -2.55 23.19 12.63
CA SER A 39 -3.74 23.58 13.38
C SER A 39 -3.52 23.50 14.90
N ILE A 40 -2.87 22.43 15.38
CA ILE A 40 -2.54 22.28 16.80
C ILE A 40 -1.62 23.43 17.26
N ASN A 41 -0.54 23.66 16.52
CA ASN A 41 0.45 24.68 16.87
C ASN A 41 -0.15 26.09 16.84
N ASP A 42 -0.86 26.45 15.76
CA ASP A 42 -1.43 27.77 15.58
C ASP A 42 -2.48 28.08 16.66
N ASN A 43 -3.36 27.12 17.00
CA ASN A 43 -4.34 27.30 18.07
C ASN A 43 -3.67 27.40 19.45
N PHE A 44 -2.62 26.62 19.70
CA PHE A 44 -1.86 26.69 20.95
C PHE A 44 -1.19 28.06 21.13
N VAL A 45 -0.53 28.57 20.09
CA VAL A 45 0.10 29.91 20.10
C VAL A 45 -0.94 31.00 20.36
N GLN A 46 -2.13 30.89 19.78
CA GLN A 46 -3.20 31.85 20.02
C GLN A 46 -3.72 31.79 21.47
N ILE A 47 -3.86 30.60 22.06
CA ILE A 47 -4.22 30.47 23.49
C ILE A 47 -3.15 31.13 24.37
N LEU A 48 -1.86 30.94 24.07
CA LEU A 48 -0.78 31.58 24.83
C LEU A 48 -0.81 33.11 24.71
N ASN A 49 -1.04 33.63 23.50
CA ASN A 49 -1.15 35.07 23.28
C ASN A 49 -2.36 35.67 24.00
N ALA A 50 -3.50 34.97 23.97
CA ALA A 50 -4.72 35.34 24.68
C ALA A 50 -4.51 35.33 26.20
N SER A 51 -3.71 34.41 26.73
CA SER A 51 -3.47 34.25 28.17
C SER A 51 -2.48 35.27 28.76
N LYS A 52 -1.87 36.15 27.93
CA LYS A 52 -0.95 37.18 28.43
C LYS A 52 -1.73 38.25 29.19
N ILE A 53 -1.38 38.46 30.45
CA ILE A 53 -1.97 39.49 31.30
C ILE A 53 -1.36 40.84 30.92
N ASN A 54 -2.16 41.74 30.33
CA ASN A 54 -1.77 43.15 30.20
C ASN A 54 -1.98 43.84 31.54
N ILE A 55 -0.89 44.23 32.19
CA ILE A 55 -0.89 44.88 33.52
C ILE A 55 -1.42 46.34 33.41
N GLN A 56 -1.53 46.90 32.21
CA GLN A 56 -1.82 48.33 31.99
C GLN A 56 -3.26 48.68 31.56
N ASP A 57 -4.13 47.72 31.23
CA ASP A 57 -5.43 48.06 30.65
C ASP A 57 -6.47 48.43 31.72
N ASP A 58 -6.53 49.72 32.03
CA ASP A 58 -7.74 50.51 32.33
C ASP A 58 -8.78 49.82 33.26
N TYR A 59 -8.30 49.39 34.43
CA TYR A 59 -9.08 48.67 35.43
C TYR A 59 -10.36 49.37 35.94
N PHE A 60 -10.68 50.60 35.52
CA PHE A 60 -11.71 51.44 36.16
C PHE A 60 -12.91 51.93 35.33
N LYS A 61 -13.04 51.65 34.01
CA LYS A 61 -14.01 52.43 33.18
C LYS A 61 -15.38 51.81 32.83
N ASN A 62 -15.59 50.49 32.80
CA ASN A 62 -16.94 49.94 32.53
C ASN A 62 -17.13 48.47 32.98
N PRO A 63 -17.97 48.16 33.99
CA PRO A 63 -18.15 46.79 34.50
C PRO A 63 -18.97 45.86 33.58
N CYS A 64 -19.87 46.39 32.74
CA CYS A 64 -20.73 45.56 31.88
C CYS A 64 -19.99 45.07 30.62
N SER A 65 -19.15 45.91 30.02
CA SER A 65 -18.26 45.54 28.90
C SER A 65 -17.31 44.41 29.31
N LYS A 66 -16.73 44.50 30.51
CA LYS A 66 -15.78 43.52 31.04
C LYS A 66 -16.37 42.11 31.10
N LEU A 67 -17.60 41.94 31.57
CA LEU A 67 -18.22 40.61 31.63
C LEU A 67 -18.38 40.01 30.23
N CYS A 68 -18.81 40.80 29.25
CA CYS A 68 -18.93 40.36 27.85
C CYS A 68 -17.57 39.98 27.27
N ASP A 69 -16.55 40.82 27.47
CA ASP A 69 -15.17 40.60 27.00
C ASP A 69 -14.56 39.34 27.63
N HIS A 70 -14.74 39.15 28.95
CA HIS A 70 -14.27 37.95 29.65
C HIS A 70 -14.96 36.68 29.15
N LEU A 71 -16.26 36.72 28.89
CA LEU A 71 -17.00 35.56 28.36
C LEU A 71 -16.59 35.25 26.91
N ALA A 72 -16.42 36.27 26.07
CA ALA A 72 -15.93 36.12 24.70
C ALA A 72 -14.54 35.49 24.68
N HIS A 73 -13.64 35.98 25.53
CA HIS A 73 -12.29 35.46 25.67
C HIS A 73 -12.26 34.00 26.14
N ARG A 74 -13.07 33.66 27.15
CA ARG A 74 -13.21 32.28 27.64
C ARG A 74 -13.72 31.35 26.54
N ASN A 75 -14.72 31.79 25.78
CA ASN A 75 -15.28 31.01 24.67
C ASN A 75 -14.27 30.82 23.54
N GLU A 76 -13.45 31.83 23.24
CA GLU A 76 -12.38 31.73 22.25
C GLU A 76 -11.35 30.67 22.65
N ILE A 77 -10.82 30.73 23.88
CA ILE A 77 -9.85 29.74 24.39
C ILE A 77 -10.43 28.33 24.35
N ALA A 78 -11.68 28.17 24.82
CA ALA A 78 -12.36 26.87 24.79
C ALA A 78 -12.52 26.33 23.36
N THR A 79 -12.89 27.19 22.41
CA THR A 79 -13.03 26.83 21.00
C THR A 79 -11.69 26.40 20.40
N ARG A 80 -10.61 27.14 20.68
CA ARG A 80 -9.26 26.82 20.22
C ARG A 80 -8.77 25.49 20.77
N ALA A 81 -9.01 25.21 22.06
CA ALA A 81 -8.68 23.93 22.66
C ALA A 81 -9.46 22.77 22.00
N ALA A 82 -10.75 22.98 21.70
CA ALA A 82 -11.55 22.00 20.97
C ALA A 82 -11.03 21.73 19.55
N LEU A 83 -10.57 22.76 18.84
CA LEU A 83 -9.95 22.60 17.52
C LEU A 83 -8.63 21.82 17.57
N MET A 84 -7.81 22.03 18.61
CA MET A 84 -6.60 21.23 18.83
C MET A 84 -6.93 19.76 19.07
N LEU A 85 -7.93 19.46 19.89
CA LEU A 85 -8.36 18.10 20.18
C LEU A 85 -8.89 17.40 18.92
N ARG A 86 -9.67 18.10 18.11
CA ARG A 86 -10.14 17.59 16.81
C ARG A 86 -8.98 17.26 15.88
N ALA A 87 -8.00 18.15 15.77
CA ALA A 87 -6.82 17.90 14.94
C ALA A 87 -6.00 16.69 15.44
N ALA A 88 -5.92 16.49 16.77
CA ALA A 88 -5.28 15.31 17.35
C ALA A 88 -6.03 14.01 17.02
N ASP A 89 -7.37 14.01 17.07
CA ASP A 89 -8.19 12.86 16.67
C ASP A 89 -8.00 12.53 15.17
N GLU A 90 -7.92 13.54 14.31
CA GLU A 90 -7.63 13.33 12.89
C GLU A 90 -6.23 12.72 12.64
N LEU A 91 -5.23 13.04 13.48
CA LEU A 91 -3.92 12.40 13.44
C LEU A 91 -3.97 10.93 13.89
N LEU A 92 -4.81 10.60 14.88
CA LEU A 92 -5.05 9.21 15.29
C LEU A 92 -5.72 8.41 14.17
N ARG A 93 -6.72 9.00 13.50
CA ARG A 93 -7.37 8.39 12.33
C ARG A 93 -6.39 8.21 11.17
N LEU A 94 -5.56 9.22 10.89
CA LEU A 94 -4.50 9.11 9.88
C LEU A 94 -3.54 7.95 10.18
N THR A 95 -3.19 7.73 11.45
CA THR A 95 -2.34 6.60 11.86
C THR A 95 -3.02 5.26 11.57
N HIS A 96 -4.33 5.17 11.78
CA HIS A 96 -5.11 3.98 11.41
C HIS A 96 -5.13 3.76 9.90
N ASP A 97 -5.45 4.80 9.12
CA ASP A 97 -5.48 4.75 7.65
C ASP A 97 -4.11 4.32 7.06
N MET A 98 -3.01 4.76 7.68
CA MET A 98 -1.66 4.33 7.29
C MET A 98 -1.41 2.85 7.57
N LYS A 99 -1.86 2.33 8.72
CA LYS A 99 -1.74 0.91 9.05
C LYS A 99 -2.54 0.06 8.07
N GLU A 100 -3.78 0.43 7.80
CA GLU A 100 -4.64 -0.28 6.84
C GLU A 100 -4.00 -0.29 5.44
N PHE A 101 -3.52 0.86 4.98
CA PHE A 101 -2.84 0.99 3.69
C PHE A 101 -1.58 0.11 3.57
N LEU A 102 -0.80 -0.02 4.65
CA LEU A 102 0.38 -0.88 4.66
C LEU A 102 0.01 -2.37 4.68
N ILE A 103 -0.90 -2.75 5.58
CA ILE A 103 -1.32 -4.14 5.78
C ILE A 103 -1.98 -4.70 4.51
N LEU A 104 -3.00 -4.02 3.97
CA LEU A 104 -3.74 -4.49 2.80
C LEU A 104 -2.85 -4.60 1.55
N ARG A 105 -1.89 -3.68 1.42
CA ARG A 105 -0.98 -3.70 0.27
C ARG A 105 0.05 -4.82 0.37
N ASP A 106 0.60 -5.07 1.56
CA ASP A 106 1.58 -6.13 1.75
C ASP A 106 0.96 -7.50 1.44
N PHE A 107 -0.30 -7.74 1.84
CA PHE A 107 -1.01 -8.96 1.45
C PHE A 107 -1.24 -9.08 -0.05
N SER A 108 -1.66 -8.00 -0.71
CA SER A 108 -1.88 -8.00 -2.16
C SER A 108 -0.59 -8.25 -2.95
N PHE A 109 0.52 -7.65 -2.50
CA PHE A 109 1.85 -7.87 -3.09
C PHE A 109 2.33 -9.31 -2.87
N LEU A 110 2.19 -9.82 -1.64
CA LEU A 110 2.59 -11.18 -1.31
C LEU A 110 1.79 -12.21 -2.10
N ALA A 111 0.46 -12.05 -2.19
CA ALA A 111 -0.41 -12.94 -2.97
C ALA A 111 0.00 -13.00 -4.44
N ASN A 112 0.29 -11.85 -5.06
CA ASN A 112 0.75 -11.81 -6.45
C ASN A 112 2.13 -12.45 -6.63
N THR A 113 3.03 -12.27 -5.67
CA THR A 113 4.38 -12.84 -5.71
C THR A 113 4.34 -14.37 -5.55
N VAL A 114 3.53 -14.87 -4.62
CA VAL A 114 3.29 -16.31 -4.43
C VAL A 114 2.70 -16.92 -5.69
N LYS A 115 1.65 -16.30 -6.25
CA LYS A 115 1.02 -16.78 -7.49
C LYS A 115 2.02 -16.85 -8.65
N GLN A 116 2.87 -15.84 -8.82
CA GLN A 116 3.92 -15.87 -9.86
C GLN A 116 4.95 -16.97 -9.62
N ALA A 117 5.30 -17.25 -8.37
CA ALA A 117 6.21 -18.32 -8.01
C ALA A 117 5.59 -19.71 -8.27
N GLU A 118 4.31 -19.89 -7.93
CA GLU A 118 3.53 -21.09 -8.23
C GLU A 118 3.47 -21.34 -9.74
N GLU A 119 3.06 -20.34 -10.53
CA GLU A 119 3.00 -20.44 -11.99
C GLU A 119 4.36 -20.79 -12.63
N LYS A 120 5.46 -20.31 -12.04
CA LYS A 120 6.81 -20.65 -12.49
C LYS A 120 7.16 -22.09 -12.16
N CYS A 121 6.85 -22.55 -10.95
CA CYS A 121 7.08 -23.92 -10.48
C CYS A 121 6.30 -24.93 -11.33
N ASP A 122 5.04 -24.63 -11.63
CA ASP A 122 4.18 -25.49 -12.45
C ASP A 122 4.77 -25.67 -13.87
N LYS A 123 5.23 -24.58 -14.48
CA LYS A 123 5.89 -24.62 -15.80
C LYS A 123 7.17 -25.44 -15.79
N GLU A 124 7.98 -25.30 -14.75
CA GLU A 124 9.23 -26.07 -14.62
C GLU A 124 8.93 -27.57 -14.43
N THR A 125 7.91 -27.89 -13.65
CA THR A 125 7.43 -29.27 -13.46
C THR A 125 6.92 -29.89 -14.75
N GLU A 126 6.12 -29.15 -15.53
CA GLU A 126 5.61 -29.58 -16.83
C GLU A 126 6.76 -29.84 -17.83
N GLN A 127 7.78 -28.97 -17.83
CA GLN A 127 8.97 -29.16 -18.67
C GLN A 127 9.76 -30.42 -18.27
N LEU A 128 9.94 -30.66 -16.97
CA LEU A 128 10.63 -31.85 -16.48
C LEU A 128 9.88 -33.14 -16.82
N LEU A 129 8.55 -33.15 -16.69
CA LEU A 129 7.69 -34.26 -17.09
C LEU A 129 7.85 -34.55 -18.58
N THR A 130 7.77 -33.52 -19.43
CA THR A 130 7.93 -33.65 -20.88
C THR A 130 9.30 -34.24 -21.24
N GLN A 131 10.38 -33.76 -20.62
CA GLN A 131 11.73 -34.29 -20.84
C GLN A 131 11.89 -35.73 -20.36
N HIS A 132 11.21 -36.11 -19.27
CA HIS A 132 11.23 -37.47 -18.77
C HIS A 132 10.51 -38.43 -19.73
N ASP A 133 9.35 -38.03 -20.25
CA ASP A 133 8.59 -38.83 -21.22
C ASP A 133 9.33 -38.98 -22.54
N GLN A 134 10.02 -37.93 -23.00
CA GLN A 134 10.89 -38.03 -24.18
C GLN A 134 12.01 -39.05 -23.97
N ARG A 135 12.72 -38.98 -22.84
CA ARG A 135 13.79 -39.95 -22.52
C ARG A 135 13.27 -41.38 -22.41
N ARG A 136 12.06 -41.58 -21.90
CA ARG A 136 11.41 -42.90 -21.89
C ARG A 136 11.15 -43.44 -23.29
N LEU A 137 10.66 -42.59 -24.20
CA LEU A 137 10.47 -42.95 -25.61
C LEU A 137 11.80 -43.31 -26.28
N ASP A 138 12.83 -42.49 -26.09
CA ASP A 138 14.15 -42.72 -26.66
C ASP A 138 14.75 -44.05 -26.16
N ASN A 139 14.63 -44.33 -24.85
CA ASN A 139 15.07 -45.61 -24.28
C ASN A 139 14.30 -46.81 -24.85
N ASN A 140 12.98 -46.70 -25.00
CA ASN A 140 12.18 -47.75 -25.61
C ASN A 140 12.57 -48.00 -27.07
N ASN A 141 12.81 -46.93 -27.84
CA ASN A 141 13.26 -47.04 -29.22
C ASN A 141 14.61 -47.77 -29.31
N LEU A 142 15.56 -47.42 -28.43
CA LEU A 142 16.85 -48.09 -28.35
C LEU A 142 16.71 -49.58 -28.01
N ILE A 143 15.80 -49.94 -27.11
CA ILE A 143 15.52 -51.36 -26.80
C ILE A 143 14.99 -52.08 -28.04
N CYS A 144 14.01 -51.50 -28.75
CA CYS A 144 13.49 -52.10 -29.99
C CYS A 144 14.57 -52.26 -31.06
N ASP A 145 15.47 -51.28 -31.21
CA ASP A 145 16.59 -51.36 -32.15
C ASP A 145 17.56 -52.50 -31.77
N ILE A 146 17.87 -52.65 -30.48
CA ILE A 146 18.71 -53.76 -29.97
C ILE A 146 18.02 -55.11 -30.20
N GLU A 147 16.73 -55.23 -29.88
CA GLU A 147 15.96 -56.46 -30.09
C GLU A 147 15.94 -56.87 -31.57
N LYS A 148 15.77 -55.90 -32.46
CA LYS A 148 15.81 -56.12 -33.91
C LYS A 148 17.20 -56.59 -34.36
N GLU A 149 18.26 -55.90 -33.94
CA GLU A 149 19.64 -56.25 -34.30
C GLU A 149 20.01 -57.66 -33.83
N ILE A 150 19.58 -58.05 -32.62
CA ILE A 150 19.77 -59.39 -32.08
C ILE A 150 19.00 -60.43 -32.91
N SER A 151 17.74 -60.15 -33.25
CA SER A 151 16.92 -61.05 -34.07
C SER A 151 17.56 -61.29 -35.45
N ASP A 152 18.01 -60.21 -36.09
CA ASP A 152 18.59 -60.23 -37.44
C ASP A 152 19.95 -60.98 -37.47
N HIS A 153 20.81 -60.77 -36.48
CA HIS A 153 22.18 -61.32 -36.49
C HIS A 153 22.35 -62.65 -35.77
N PHE A 154 21.61 -62.90 -34.70
CA PHE A 154 21.82 -64.09 -33.88
C PHE A 154 20.80 -65.20 -34.15
N HIS A 155 19.81 -64.96 -35.02
CA HIS A 155 18.78 -65.94 -35.42
C HIS A 155 18.12 -66.62 -34.20
N ILE A 156 18.04 -65.90 -33.07
CA ILE A 156 17.39 -66.39 -31.86
C ILE A 156 15.88 -66.22 -32.08
N LYS A 157 15.25 -67.27 -32.60
CA LYS A 157 13.80 -67.43 -32.59
C LYS A 157 13.41 -68.03 -31.24
N TYR A 158 12.64 -67.28 -30.46
CA TYR A 158 11.74 -67.86 -29.45
C TYR A 158 10.37 -68.07 -30.08
#